data_AF-A0A9D5CFL4-F1
#
_entry.id   AF-A0A9D5CFL4-F1
#
_cell.length_a   1.000
_cell.length_b   1.000
_cell.length_c   1.000
_cell.angle_alpha   90.00
_cell.angle_beta   90.00
_cell.angle_gamma   90.00
#
_symmetry.space_group_name_H-M   'P 1'
#
loop_
_entity.id
_entity.type
_entity.pdbx_description
1 polymer ?
#
loop_
_entity_poly.entity_id
_entity_poly.type
_entity_poly.pdbx_seq_one_letter_code
_entity_poly.pdbx_strand_id
1 'polypeptide(L)'
;MDGDLNPAEVLEFVLREPIEDRLANLLFLAIPVSSPLSPCLVRTMLIRRLASDLSFRSISERSLHSLEYLHHLHHRNDPSYTLRAAYCAVAVECTASFLRSGHSDDDGEFFSAVNRIWNCRIEDLVAAEEEETAGLVSDGLKRARREMEQAVVDSRVRDALKKRNTKEEALEILMIYLKEEILQMGPPFLMILADYCWDFYHKNQSFAVTGGRIDAVVQMVEVLE
;
A
#
# COMPACT_ATOMS: atom_id res chain seq x y z
N MET A 1 4.31 32.21 -1.95
CA MET A 1 3.05 31.43 -1.77
C MET A 1 2.77 31.38 -0.29
N ASP A 2 1.51 31.46 0.13
CA ASP A 2 1.10 31.58 1.54
C ASP A 2 1.72 30.46 2.40
N GLY A 3 2.40 30.84 3.49
CA GLY A 3 3.11 29.96 4.42
C GLY A 3 2.19 29.13 5.34
N ASP A 4 1.00 28.76 4.85
CA ASP A 4 0.05 27.96 5.60
C ASP A 4 0.31 26.47 5.37
N LEU A 5 0.41 25.73 6.48
CA LEU A 5 0.61 24.29 6.50
C LEU A 5 -0.51 23.58 5.72
N ASN A 6 -0.16 22.82 4.68
CA ASN A 6 -1.15 22.14 3.85
C ASN A 6 -1.87 21.04 4.67
N PRO A 7 -3.21 21.06 4.79
CA PRO A 7 -3.96 20.03 5.51
C PRO A 7 -3.66 18.60 5.04
N ALA A 8 -3.31 18.41 3.77
CA ALA A 8 -2.92 17.11 3.22
C ALA A 8 -1.59 16.60 3.80
N GLU A 9 -0.61 17.48 4.00
CA GLU A 9 0.70 17.15 4.57
C GLU A 9 0.60 16.85 6.07
N VAL A 10 -0.27 17.58 6.78
CA VAL A 10 -0.61 17.30 8.18
C VAL A 10 -1.24 15.93 8.32
N LEU A 11 -2.26 15.65 7.50
CA LEU A 11 -2.95 14.37 7.54
C LEU A 11 -2.00 13.23 7.15
N GLU A 12 -1.17 13.40 6.12
CA GLU A 12 -0.17 12.41 5.72
C GLU A 12 0.81 12.11 6.88
N PHE A 13 1.36 13.14 7.52
CA PHE A 13 2.25 12.98 8.67
C PHE A 13 1.60 12.17 9.79
N VAL A 14 0.39 12.58 10.21
CA VAL A 14 -0.31 11.90 11.31
C VAL A 14 -0.70 10.46 10.93
N LEU A 15 -1.06 10.21 9.67
CA LEU A 15 -1.38 8.87 9.19
C LEU A 15 -0.15 7.96 9.08
N ARG A 16 1.07 8.49 9.00
CA ARG A 16 2.29 7.65 9.03
C ARG A 16 2.67 7.21 10.44
N GLU A 17 2.12 7.83 11.48
CA GLU A 17 2.31 7.42 12.86
C GLU A 17 1.55 6.13 13.21
N PRO A 18 1.99 5.36 14.22
CA PRO A 18 1.36 4.10 14.64
C PRO A 18 0.07 4.35 15.45
N ILE A 19 -0.89 5.05 14.85
CA ILE A 19 -2.21 5.32 15.39
C ILE A 19 -3.23 4.24 14.99
N GLU A 20 -4.25 4.04 15.82
CA GLU A 20 -5.35 3.11 15.54
C GLU A 20 -6.17 3.54 14.32
N ASP A 21 -6.69 2.57 13.55
CA ASP A 21 -7.46 2.84 12.34
C ASP A 21 -8.75 3.64 12.60
N ARG A 22 -9.36 3.45 13.77
CA ARG A 22 -10.52 4.25 14.18
C ARG A 22 -10.15 5.73 14.27
N LEU A 23 -9.01 6.03 14.88
CA LEU A 23 -8.52 7.41 14.99
C LEU A 23 -8.09 7.96 13.63
N ALA A 24 -7.40 7.17 12.81
CA ALA A 24 -7.02 7.55 11.45
C ALA A 24 -8.25 7.93 10.59
N ASN A 25 -9.33 7.15 10.67
CA ASN A 25 -10.58 7.45 9.96
C ASN A 25 -11.26 8.72 10.47
N LEU A 26 -11.25 8.96 11.78
CA LEU A 26 -11.78 10.20 12.36
C LEU A 26 -10.99 11.42 11.90
N LEU A 27 -9.66 11.32 11.86
CA LEU A 27 -8.79 12.40 11.37
C LEU A 27 -8.99 12.66 9.88
N PHE A 28 -9.12 11.61 9.06
CA PHE A 28 -9.43 11.75 7.64
C PHE A 28 -10.74 12.49 7.39
N LEU A 29 -11.77 12.24 8.20
CA LEU A 29 -13.07 12.93 8.09
C LEU A 29 -13.06 14.35 8.67
N ALA A 30 -12.19 14.62 9.64
CA ALA A 30 -12.15 15.91 10.34
C ALA A 30 -11.26 16.94 9.64
N ILE A 31 -10.18 16.52 8.98
CA ILE A 31 -9.24 17.43 8.32
C ILE A 31 -9.79 17.78 6.93
N PRO A 32 -10.02 19.06 6.61
CA PRO A 32 -10.56 19.48 5.32
C PRO A 32 -9.46 19.39 4.25
N VAL A 33 -9.34 18.23 3.62
CA VAL A 33 -8.43 18.00 2.50
C VAL A 33 -9.11 18.34 1.18
N SER A 34 -8.45 19.14 0.35
CA SER A 34 -8.92 19.45 -1.00
C SER A 34 -8.91 18.22 -1.90
N SER A 35 -9.88 18.13 -2.81
CA SER A 35 -9.91 17.13 -3.87
C SER A 35 -9.31 17.72 -5.15
N PRO A 36 -8.47 16.98 -5.90
CA PRO A 36 -8.05 15.60 -5.66
C PRO A 36 -7.01 15.45 -4.54
N LEU A 37 -7.01 14.29 -3.87
CA LEU A 37 -6.01 13.98 -2.84
C LEU A 37 -4.60 13.88 -3.46
N SER A 38 -3.58 14.29 -2.71
CA SER A 38 -2.19 14.15 -3.17
C SER A 38 -1.80 12.67 -3.33
N PRO A 39 -0.99 12.30 -4.33
CA PRO A 39 -0.54 10.92 -4.51
C PRO A 39 0.14 10.34 -3.26
N CYS A 40 0.89 11.16 -2.51
CA CYS A 40 1.54 10.76 -1.25
C CYS A 40 0.53 10.37 -0.15
N LEU A 41 -0.55 11.16 -0.01
CA LEU A 41 -1.61 10.87 0.95
C LEU A 41 -2.38 9.61 0.58
N VAL A 42 -2.73 9.46 -0.71
CA VAL A 42 -3.41 8.24 -1.21
C VAL A 42 -2.54 7.02 -0.96
N ARG A 43 -1.25 7.08 -1.31
CA ARG A 43 -0.27 6.02 -1.07
C ARG A 43 -0.19 5.63 0.41
N THR A 44 -0.12 6.63 1.29
CA THR A 44 -0.12 6.42 2.76
C THR A 44 -1.38 5.68 3.22
N MET A 45 -2.57 6.08 2.74
CA MET A 45 -3.83 5.44 3.10
C MET A 45 -3.91 3.98 2.64
N LEU A 46 -3.40 3.66 1.44
CA LEU A 46 -3.38 2.29 0.92
C LEU A 46 -2.43 1.39 1.74
N ILE A 47 -1.24 1.90 2.07
CA ILE A 47 -0.27 1.17 2.90
C ILE A 47 -0.82 0.91 4.29
N ARG A 48 -1.45 1.92 4.92
CA ARG A 48 -2.13 1.72 6.21
C ARG A 48 -3.19 0.64 6.14
N ARG A 49 -4.01 0.63 5.09
CA ARG A 49 -5.03 -0.39 4.89
C ARG A 49 -4.42 -1.79 4.78
N LEU A 50 -3.37 -1.95 3.99
CA LEU A 50 -2.67 -3.23 3.87
C LEU A 50 -1.96 -3.64 5.19
N ALA A 51 -1.44 -2.68 5.95
CA ALA A 51 -0.87 -2.94 7.28
C ALA A 51 -1.94 -3.36 8.30
N SER A 52 -3.15 -2.81 8.19
CA SER A 52 -4.32 -3.25 8.95
C SER A 52 -4.73 -4.67 8.56
N ASP A 53 -4.84 -4.97 7.27
CA ASP A 53 -5.10 -6.32 6.75
C ASP A 53 -4.07 -7.35 7.30
N LEU A 54 -2.78 -7.00 7.34
CA LEU A 54 -1.73 -7.82 7.95
C LEU A 54 -1.96 -8.03 9.46
N SER A 55 -2.28 -6.96 10.19
CA SER A 55 -2.49 -6.98 11.63
C SER A 55 -3.69 -7.87 12.01
N PHE A 56 -4.76 -7.81 11.23
CA PHE A 56 -5.93 -8.67 11.37
C PHE A 56 -5.77 -10.04 10.70
N ARG A 57 -4.64 -10.29 10.01
CA ARG A 57 -4.39 -11.48 9.20
C ARG A 57 -5.56 -11.77 8.25
N SER A 58 -6.10 -10.73 7.65
CA SER A 58 -7.29 -10.72 6.80
C SER A 58 -6.91 -10.31 5.39
N ILE A 59 -6.67 -11.29 4.53
CA ILE A 59 -6.40 -11.08 3.11
C ILE A 59 -7.71 -11.17 2.33
N SER A 60 -7.96 -10.22 1.44
CA SER A 60 -9.16 -10.19 0.60
C SER A 60 -8.88 -9.55 -0.76
N GLU A 61 -9.86 -9.57 -1.65
CA GLU A 61 -9.77 -8.88 -2.95
C GLU A 61 -9.60 -7.36 -2.82
N ARG A 62 -9.92 -6.78 -1.66
CA ARG A 62 -9.61 -5.38 -1.35
C ARG A 62 -8.09 -5.15 -1.24
N SER A 63 -7.36 -6.16 -0.77
CA SER A 63 -5.90 -6.13 -0.71
C SER A 63 -5.32 -6.14 -2.14
N LEU A 64 -5.87 -6.95 -3.07
CA LEU A 64 -5.51 -6.89 -4.49
C LEU A 64 -5.74 -5.51 -5.09
N HIS A 65 -6.90 -4.90 -4.81
CA HIS A 65 -7.23 -3.58 -5.36
C HIS A 65 -6.28 -2.50 -4.83
N SER A 66 -5.87 -2.62 -3.57
CA SER A 66 -4.92 -1.68 -2.98
C SER A 66 -3.52 -1.82 -3.60
N LEU A 67 -3.09 -3.03 -3.95
CA LEU A 67 -1.81 -3.28 -4.63
C LEU A 67 -1.81 -2.77 -6.09
N GLU A 68 -2.90 -3.00 -6.83
CA GLU A 68 -3.07 -2.44 -8.19
C GLU A 68 -3.04 -0.92 -8.17
N TYR A 69 -3.76 -0.30 -7.22
CA TYR A 69 -3.80 1.14 -7.14
C TYR A 69 -2.46 1.73 -6.68
N LEU A 70 -1.72 1.04 -5.80
CA LEU A 70 -0.34 1.42 -5.47
C LEU A 70 0.58 1.36 -6.70
N HIS A 71 0.42 0.35 -7.57
CA HIS A 71 1.17 0.29 -8.83
C HIS A 71 0.89 1.48 -9.74
N HIS A 72 -0.39 1.80 -9.95
CA HIS A 72 -0.80 2.96 -10.76
C HIS A 72 -0.20 4.27 -10.25
N LEU A 73 -0.21 4.49 -8.91
CA LEU A 73 0.34 5.71 -8.31
C LEU A 73 1.83 5.91 -8.55
N HIS A 74 2.58 4.85 -8.84
CA HIS A 74 4.03 4.97 -8.98
C HIS A 74 4.46 5.51 -10.34
N HIS A 75 3.59 5.51 -11.36
CA HIS A 75 3.96 5.76 -12.77
C HIS A 75 5.32 5.11 -13.15
N ARG A 76 5.65 3.97 -12.51
CA ARG A 76 6.89 3.23 -12.73
C ARG A 76 6.59 2.22 -13.80
N ASN A 77 7.30 2.32 -14.91
CA ASN A 77 7.21 1.36 -16.02
C ASN A 77 7.55 -0.08 -15.60
N ASP A 78 8.22 -0.29 -14.46
CA ASP A 78 8.48 -1.62 -13.89
C ASP A 78 8.16 -1.63 -12.38
N PRO A 79 7.14 -2.37 -11.92
CA PRO A 79 6.87 -2.54 -10.51
C PRO A 79 7.95 -3.36 -9.82
N SER A 80 8.16 -3.08 -8.53
CA SER A 80 9.15 -3.82 -7.74
C SER A 80 8.85 -5.32 -7.75
N TYR A 81 9.89 -6.12 -7.60
CA TYR A 81 9.75 -7.57 -7.50
C TYR A 81 8.81 -7.97 -6.35
N THR A 82 8.90 -7.27 -5.21
CA THR A 82 8.08 -7.53 -4.03
C THR A 82 6.60 -7.18 -4.23
N LEU A 83 6.28 -6.13 -5.00
CA LEU A 83 4.91 -5.79 -5.38
C LEU A 83 4.30 -6.90 -6.24
N ARG A 84 5.01 -7.34 -7.29
CA ARG A 84 4.55 -8.44 -8.16
C ARG A 84 4.37 -9.75 -7.38
N ALA A 85 5.31 -10.05 -6.49
CA ALA A 85 5.24 -11.23 -5.63
C ALA A 85 4.06 -11.14 -4.65
N ALA A 86 3.84 -9.99 -4.02
CA ALA A 86 2.73 -9.76 -3.09
C ALA A 86 1.38 -9.89 -3.81
N TYR A 87 1.25 -9.28 -4.99
CA TYR A 87 0.04 -9.38 -5.80
C TYR A 87 -0.28 -10.84 -6.15
N CYS A 88 0.72 -11.59 -6.63
CA CYS A 88 0.56 -13.02 -6.93
C CYS A 88 0.15 -13.83 -5.70
N ALA A 89 0.83 -13.65 -4.56
CA ALA A 89 0.55 -14.42 -3.35
C ALA A 89 -0.84 -14.11 -2.78
N VAL A 90 -1.23 -12.83 -2.77
CA VAL A 90 -2.56 -12.39 -2.34
C VAL A 90 -3.64 -12.97 -3.26
N ALA A 91 -3.43 -12.99 -4.59
CA ALA A 91 -4.41 -13.55 -5.53
C ALA A 91 -4.62 -15.06 -5.29
N VAL A 92 -3.52 -15.78 -5.06
CA VAL A 92 -3.55 -17.21 -4.70
C VAL A 92 -4.31 -17.41 -3.39
N GLU A 93 -4.03 -16.63 -2.33
CA GLU A 93 -4.74 -16.78 -1.06
C GLU A 93 -6.23 -16.43 -1.15
N CYS A 94 -6.58 -15.34 -1.84
CA CYS A 94 -7.97 -14.94 -2.06
C CYS A 94 -8.78 -16.04 -2.74
N THR A 95 -8.13 -16.86 -3.56
CA THR A 95 -8.77 -17.98 -4.26
C THR A 95 -8.76 -19.25 -3.40
N ALA A 96 -7.60 -19.65 -2.88
CA ALA A 96 -7.42 -20.90 -2.15
C ALA A 96 -8.11 -20.91 -0.77
N SER A 97 -8.40 -19.73 -0.19
CA SER A 97 -9.12 -19.62 1.08
C SER A 97 -10.50 -20.29 1.07
N PHE A 98 -11.22 -20.23 -0.05
CA PHE A 98 -12.51 -20.91 -0.25
C PHE A 98 -12.43 -22.43 -0.18
N LEU A 99 -11.25 -23.03 -0.42
CA LEU A 99 -11.07 -24.47 -0.25
C LEU A 99 -10.98 -24.90 1.22
N ARG A 100 -10.82 -23.93 2.14
CA ARG A 100 -10.57 -24.14 3.57
C ARG A 100 -11.70 -23.60 4.46
N SER A 101 -12.69 -22.91 3.91
CA SER A 101 -13.78 -22.28 4.65
C SER A 101 -14.72 -23.28 5.34
N GLY A 102 -14.76 -24.54 4.87
CA GLY A 102 -15.57 -25.59 5.49
C GLY A 102 -17.08 -25.38 5.27
N HIS A 103 -17.46 -24.54 4.31
CA HIS A 103 -18.84 -24.32 3.90
C HIS A 103 -19.31 -25.45 2.96
N SER A 104 -20.63 -25.65 2.91
CA SER A 104 -21.23 -26.71 2.10
C SER A 104 -21.04 -26.52 0.58
N ASP A 105 -20.61 -25.33 0.14
CA ASP A 105 -20.39 -24.96 -1.26
C ASP A 105 -18.97 -24.40 -1.51
N ASP A 106 -17.97 -24.87 -0.74
CA ASP A 106 -16.57 -24.45 -0.86
C ASP A 106 -16.03 -24.54 -2.31
N ASP A 107 -16.42 -25.60 -3.05
CA ASP A 107 -16.02 -25.80 -4.44
C ASP A 107 -16.65 -24.76 -5.39
N GLY A 108 -17.93 -24.42 -5.19
CA GLY A 108 -18.64 -23.42 -5.99
C GLY A 108 -18.06 -22.01 -5.77
N GLU A 109 -17.81 -21.65 -4.52
CA GLU A 109 -17.16 -20.37 -4.18
C GLU A 109 -15.72 -20.31 -4.73
N PHE A 110 -14.97 -21.41 -4.64
CA PHE A 110 -13.65 -21.51 -5.26
C PHE A 110 -13.72 -21.29 -6.78
N PHE A 111 -14.61 -21.95 -7.52
CA PHE A 111 -14.72 -21.76 -8.97
C PHE A 111 -15.15 -20.34 -9.33
N SER A 112 -16.06 -19.75 -8.55
CA SER A 112 -16.44 -18.35 -8.72
C SER A 112 -15.25 -17.42 -8.50
N ALA A 113 -14.42 -17.67 -7.49
CA ALA A 113 -13.21 -16.90 -7.23
C ALA A 113 -12.17 -17.07 -8.35
N VAL A 114 -12.00 -18.30 -8.87
CA VAL A 114 -11.13 -18.55 -10.03
C VAL A 114 -11.56 -17.69 -11.21
N ASN A 115 -12.86 -17.70 -11.54
CA ASN A 115 -13.37 -16.91 -12.65
C ASN A 115 -13.17 -15.40 -12.43
N ARG A 116 -13.60 -14.88 -11.29
CA ARG A 116 -13.54 -13.44 -10.99
C ARG A 116 -12.11 -12.89 -10.94
N ILE A 117 -11.20 -13.60 -10.28
CA ILE A 117 -9.83 -13.14 -10.06
C ILE A 117 -8.95 -13.44 -11.27
N TRP A 118 -9.02 -14.64 -11.83
CA TRP A 118 -8.02 -15.09 -12.82
C TRP A 118 -8.50 -14.90 -14.26
N ASN A 119 -9.77 -15.20 -14.55
CA ASN A 119 -10.32 -15.15 -15.91
C ASN A 119 -10.94 -13.80 -16.28
N CYS A 120 -11.26 -12.97 -15.29
CA CYS A 120 -11.68 -11.58 -15.52
C CYS A 120 -10.52 -10.66 -15.15
N ARG A 121 -10.30 -10.42 -13.86
CA ARG A 121 -9.38 -9.40 -13.38
C ARG A 121 -7.93 -9.54 -13.88
N ILE A 122 -7.32 -10.72 -13.76
CA ILE A 122 -5.94 -10.94 -14.22
C ILE A 122 -5.86 -11.08 -15.74
N GLU A 123 -6.88 -11.62 -16.41
CA GLU A 123 -6.93 -11.64 -17.88
C GLU A 123 -6.99 -10.22 -18.45
N ASP A 124 -7.81 -9.35 -17.88
CA ASP A 124 -7.90 -7.93 -18.26
C ASP A 124 -6.54 -7.25 -18.11
N LEU A 125 -5.82 -7.50 -17.01
CA LEU A 125 -4.46 -7.02 -16.79
C LEU A 125 -3.43 -7.54 -17.81
N VAL A 126 -3.62 -8.75 -18.33
CA VAL A 126 -2.76 -9.34 -19.36
C VAL A 126 -3.08 -8.78 -20.75
N ALA A 127 -4.37 -8.55 -21.03
CA ALA A 127 -4.86 -8.05 -22.31
C ALA A 127 -4.61 -6.55 -22.50
N ALA A 128 -4.43 -5.81 -21.41
CA ALA A 128 -4.09 -4.40 -21.47
C ALA A 128 -2.62 -4.20 -21.90
N GLU A 129 -2.37 -4.32 -23.21
CA GLU A 129 -1.05 -4.17 -23.84
C GLU A 129 -0.43 -2.77 -23.63
N GLU A 130 -1.24 -1.77 -23.26
CA GLU A 130 -0.85 -0.35 -23.09
C GLU A 130 -1.18 0.25 -21.70
N GLU A 131 -1.74 -0.50 -20.74
CA GLU A 131 -2.09 0.08 -19.42
C GLU A 131 -0.91 0.14 -18.45
N GLU A 132 -0.94 1.17 -17.60
CA GLU A 132 -0.06 1.40 -16.45
C GLU A 132 0.04 0.23 -15.46
N THR A 133 -0.78 -0.83 -15.62
CA THR A 133 -0.82 -2.02 -14.78
C THR A 133 -0.25 -3.30 -15.38
N ALA A 134 0.12 -3.31 -16.67
CA ALA A 134 0.70 -4.49 -17.34
C ALA A 134 1.97 -5.01 -16.61
N GLY A 135 2.66 -4.12 -15.88
CA GLY A 135 3.83 -4.46 -15.09
C GLY A 135 3.59 -5.51 -14.00
N LEU A 136 2.36 -5.68 -13.49
CA LEU A 136 2.08 -6.67 -12.43
C LEU A 136 2.14 -8.12 -12.93
N VAL A 137 2.05 -8.32 -14.25
CA VAL A 137 2.03 -9.64 -14.86
C VAL A 137 3.44 -10.25 -14.82
N SER A 138 3.68 -11.11 -13.83
CA SER A 138 4.93 -11.87 -13.68
C SER A 138 4.79 -13.32 -14.16
N ASP A 139 5.92 -13.99 -14.43
CA ASP A 139 5.94 -15.43 -14.68
C ASP A 139 5.43 -16.25 -13.49
N GLY A 140 5.56 -15.71 -12.27
CA GLY A 140 4.91 -16.25 -11.08
C GLY A 140 3.39 -16.24 -11.21
N LEU A 141 2.82 -15.09 -11.57
CA LEU A 141 1.38 -14.90 -11.75
C LEU A 141 0.82 -15.80 -12.86
N LYS A 142 1.51 -15.89 -14.01
CA LYS A 142 1.12 -16.77 -15.13
C LYS A 142 1.15 -18.26 -14.76
N ARG A 143 2.09 -18.68 -13.89
CA ARG A 143 2.13 -20.05 -13.37
C ARG A 143 0.99 -20.30 -12.38
N ALA A 144 0.77 -19.38 -11.44
CA ALA A 144 -0.32 -19.46 -10.48
C ALA A 144 -1.68 -19.53 -11.19
N ARG A 145 -1.90 -18.73 -12.24
CA ARG A 145 -3.12 -18.80 -13.04
C ARG A 145 -3.38 -20.20 -13.60
N ARG A 146 -2.39 -20.79 -14.27
CA ARG A 146 -2.51 -22.15 -14.82
C ARG A 146 -2.81 -23.18 -13.74
N GLU A 147 -2.21 -23.04 -12.56
CA GLU A 147 -2.48 -23.90 -11.40
C GLU A 147 -3.93 -23.75 -10.92
N MET A 148 -4.46 -22.52 -10.82
CA MET A 148 -5.85 -22.26 -10.42
C MET A 148 -6.85 -22.78 -11.45
N GLU A 149 -6.61 -22.56 -12.74
CA GLU A 149 -7.42 -23.10 -13.83
C GLU A 149 -7.41 -24.64 -13.83
N GLN A 150 -6.25 -25.25 -13.61
CA GLN A 150 -6.13 -26.70 -13.51
C GLN A 150 -6.89 -27.24 -12.29
N ALA A 151 -6.86 -26.55 -11.15
CA ALA A 151 -7.57 -26.96 -9.93
C ALA A 151 -9.11 -26.95 -10.08
N VAL A 152 -9.66 -26.24 -11.07
CA VAL A 152 -11.08 -26.31 -11.41
C VAL A 152 -11.45 -27.73 -11.88
N VAL A 153 -10.60 -28.35 -12.69
CA VAL A 153 -10.88 -29.65 -13.33
C VAL A 153 -10.20 -30.84 -12.63
N ASP A 154 -9.06 -30.63 -11.97
CA ASP A 154 -8.27 -31.68 -11.32
C ASP A 154 -8.35 -31.56 -9.79
N SER A 155 -9.07 -32.51 -9.18
CA SER A 155 -9.22 -32.57 -7.72
C SER A 155 -7.89 -32.79 -6.99
N ARG A 156 -6.88 -33.41 -7.62
CA ARG A 156 -5.57 -33.62 -6.99
C ARG A 156 -4.83 -32.31 -6.80
N VAL A 157 -4.91 -31.41 -7.79
CA VAL A 157 -4.33 -30.05 -7.70
C VAL A 157 -5.08 -29.25 -6.64
N ARG A 158 -6.40 -29.35 -6.60
CA ARG A 158 -7.23 -28.70 -5.57
C ARG A 158 -6.89 -29.18 -4.15
N ASP A 159 -6.72 -30.48 -3.96
CA ASP A 159 -6.31 -31.07 -2.69
C ASP A 159 -4.90 -30.62 -2.26
N ALA A 160 -3.99 -30.44 -3.22
CA ALA A 160 -2.67 -29.89 -2.96
C ALA A 160 -2.74 -28.41 -2.51
N LEU A 161 -3.54 -27.59 -3.20
CA LEU A 161 -3.76 -26.19 -2.84
C LEU A 161 -4.39 -26.03 -1.45
N LYS A 162 -5.35 -26.90 -1.10
CA LYS A 162 -5.99 -26.91 0.21
C LYS A 162 -5.00 -27.13 1.36
N LYS A 163 -3.94 -27.91 1.13
CA LYS A 163 -2.90 -28.23 2.12
C LYS A 163 -1.79 -27.18 2.21
N ARG A 164 -1.69 -26.29 1.22
CA ARG A 164 -0.63 -25.27 1.16
C ARG A 164 -0.92 -24.11 2.10
N ASN A 165 0.10 -23.62 2.79
CA ASN A 165 -0.01 -22.48 3.70
C ASN A 165 0.01 -21.13 2.94
N THR A 166 -0.89 -21.01 1.96
CA THR A 166 -1.04 -19.85 1.08
C THR A 166 -1.29 -18.55 1.86
N LYS A 167 -1.96 -18.65 3.01
CA LYS A 167 -2.21 -17.51 3.89
C LYS A 167 -0.93 -16.94 4.49
N GLU A 168 -0.07 -17.77 5.07
CA GLU A 168 1.19 -17.29 5.64
C GLU A 168 2.12 -16.77 4.56
N GLU A 169 2.23 -17.49 3.43
CA GLU A 169 3.04 -17.04 2.29
C GLU A 169 2.60 -15.64 1.83
N ALA A 170 1.30 -15.39 1.71
CA ALA A 170 0.78 -14.09 1.31
C ALA A 170 1.01 -12.99 2.36
N LEU A 171 0.86 -13.30 3.66
CA LEU A 171 1.14 -12.34 4.73
C LEU A 171 2.63 -11.97 4.81
N GLU A 172 3.52 -12.96 4.70
CA GLU A 172 4.97 -12.75 4.72
C GLU A 172 5.43 -11.88 3.55
N ILE A 173 4.99 -12.20 2.33
CA ILE A 173 5.37 -11.45 1.13
C ILE A 173 4.79 -10.04 1.17
N LEU A 174 3.53 -9.88 1.60
CA LEU A 174 2.90 -8.57 1.75
C LEU A 174 3.63 -7.71 2.79
N MET A 175 4.05 -8.29 3.93
CA MET A 175 4.87 -7.60 4.92
C MET A 175 6.21 -7.13 4.33
N ILE A 176 6.89 -7.97 3.54
CA ILE A 176 8.14 -7.61 2.87
C ILE A 176 7.91 -6.43 1.93
N TYR A 177 6.86 -6.48 1.11
CA TYR A 177 6.49 -5.38 0.23
C TYR A 177 6.22 -4.09 1.01
N LEU A 178 5.41 -4.11 2.06
CA LEU A 178 5.10 -2.90 2.84
C LEU A 178 6.34 -2.29 3.49
N LYS A 179 7.29 -3.10 3.96
CA LYS A 179 8.56 -2.59 4.51
C LYS A 179 9.39 -1.87 3.44
N GLU A 180 9.48 -2.46 2.25
CA GLU A 180 10.16 -1.81 1.12
C GLU A 180 9.46 -0.51 0.72
N GLU A 181 8.13 -0.55 0.66
CA GLU A 181 7.30 0.57 0.25
C GLU A 181 7.39 1.76 1.22
N ILE A 182 7.33 1.50 2.53
CA ILE A 182 7.51 2.50 3.58
C ILE A 182 8.92 3.10 3.52
N LEU A 183 9.95 2.27 3.31
CA LEU A 183 11.32 2.74 3.16
C LEU A 183 11.48 3.66 1.94
N GLN A 184 10.84 3.31 0.82
CA GLN A 184 10.84 4.11 -0.41
C GLN A 184 10.12 5.45 -0.27
N MET A 185 9.12 5.55 0.61
CA MET A 185 8.40 6.80 0.88
C MET A 185 9.19 7.81 1.71
N GLY A 186 10.29 7.39 2.35
CA GLY A 186 11.09 8.24 3.23
C GLY A 186 10.30 8.79 4.43
N PRO A 187 10.89 9.71 5.20
CA PRO A 187 10.16 10.41 6.25
C PRO A 187 9.09 11.36 5.65
N PRO A 188 7.96 11.59 6.34
CA PRO A 188 7.00 12.61 5.93
C PRO A 188 7.65 14.00 5.89
N PHE A 189 7.19 14.85 4.98
CA PHE A 189 7.72 16.21 4.78
C PHE A 189 7.78 17.04 6.07
N LEU A 190 6.73 16.99 6.90
CA LEU A 190 6.69 17.71 8.17
C LEU A 190 7.76 17.26 9.17
N MET A 191 8.20 15.99 9.11
CA MET A 191 9.32 15.50 9.92
C MET A 191 10.64 16.10 9.44
N ILE A 192 10.85 16.17 8.12
CA ILE A 192 12.06 16.78 7.52
C ILE A 192 12.14 18.27 7.89
N LEU A 193 11.01 19.00 7.80
CA LEU A 193 10.95 20.39 8.22
C LEU A 193 11.24 20.56 9.70
N ALA A 194 10.69 19.70 10.56
CA ALA A 194 10.95 19.75 12.00
C ALA A 194 12.43 19.54 12.32
N ASP A 195 13.08 18.55 11.69
CA ASP A 195 14.52 18.28 11.83
C ASP A 195 15.36 19.46 11.35
N TYR A 196 15.01 20.05 10.19
CA TYR A 196 15.70 21.23 9.67
C TYR A 196 15.60 22.43 10.62
N CYS A 197 14.38 22.70 11.13
CA CYS A 197 14.14 23.78 12.09
C CYS A 197 14.91 23.58 13.39
N TRP A 198 14.98 22.34 13.87
CA TRP A 198 15.75 21.96 15.05
C TRP A 198 17.25 22.20 14.86
N ASP A 199 17.80 21.73 13.74
CA ASP A 199 19.21 21.92 13.38
C ASP A 199 19.58 23.39 13.24
N PHE A 200 18.73 24.18 12.57
CA PHE A 200 18.94 25.61 12.41
C PHE A 200 18.91 26.33 13.77
N TYR A 201 17.93 26.02 14.62
CA TYR A 201 17.84 26.61 15.96
C TYR A 201 19.10 26.33 16.79
N HIS A 202 19.61 25.10 16.75
CA HIS A 202 20.81 24.73 17.50
C HIS A 202 22.09 25.32 16.91
N LYS A 203 22.23 25.42 15.58
CA LYS A 203 23.37 26.08 14.94
C LYS A 203 23.41 27.58 15.25
N ASN A 204 22.25 28.24 15.27
CA ASN A 204 22.16 29.68 15.51
C ASN A 204 22.12 30.08 16.99
N GLN A 205 21.87 29.15 17.91
CA GLN A 205 22.14 29.35 19.34
C GLN A 205 23.63 29.59 19.64
N SER A 206 24.56 29.15 18.77
CA SER A 206 25.98 29.49 18.91
C SER A 206 26.31 30.94 18.55
N PHE A 207 25.40 31.66 17.88
CA PHE A 207 25.55 33.06 17.47
C PHE A 207 24.66 34.04 18.23
N ALA A 208 23.55 33.59 18.82
CA ALA A 208 22.57 34.45 19.49
C ALA A 208 22.86 34.67 20.98
N VAL A 209 24.05 35.15 21.32
CA VAL A 209 24.25 35.98 22.52
C VAL A 209 24.26 37.43 22.06
N THR A 210 23.13 37.94 21.56
CA THR A 210 22.69 39.36 21.59
C THR A 210 21.47 39.57 20.69
N GLY A 211 20.27 39.46 21.27
CA GLY A 211 19.06 40.14 20.76
C GLY A 211 18.21 39.42 19.70
N GLY A 212 16.93 39.21 20.04
CA GLY A 212 15.84 39.11 19.05
C GLY A 212 15.39 37.70 18.62
N ARG A 213 14.64 36.99 19.48
CA ARG A 213 14.02 35.67 19.18
C ARG A 213 12.97 35.67 18.04
N ILE A 214 12.48 36.84 17.63
CA ILE A 214 11.38 36.96 16.65
C ILE A 214 11.93 37.08 15.22
N ASP A 215 13.11 37.66 15.04
CA ASP A 215 13.70 37.88 13.70
C ASP A 215 14.15 36.56 13.05
N ALA A 216 14.51 35.55 13.84
CA ALA A 216 14.97 34.26 13.32
C ALA A 216 13.85 33.46 12.63
N VAL A 217 12.61 33.54 13.13
CA VAL A 217 11.47 32.82 12.53
C VAL A 217 11.04 33.50 11.22
N VAL A 218 11.10 34.83 11.17
CA VAL A 218 10.79 35.61 9.95
C VAL A 218 11.87 35.37 8.88
N GLN A 219 13.16 35.36 9.26
CA GLN A 219 14.25 35.04 8.33
C GLN A 219 14.22 33.59 7.81
N MET A 220 13.70 32.62 8.57
CA MET A 220 13.57 31.24 8.11
C MET A 220 12.52 31.07 7.01
N VAL A 221 11.47 31.89 7.01
CA VAL A 221 10.44 31.87 5.95
C VAL A 221 10.96 32.51 4.67
N GLU A 222 11.78 33.57 4.77
CA GLU A 222 12.36 34.26 3.60
C GLU A 222 13.47 33.46 2.89
N VAL A 223 14.18 32.56 3.59
CA VAL A 223 15.25 31.73 2.98
C VAL A 223 14.70 30.53 2.20
N LEU A 224 13.40 30.21 2.37
CA LEU A 224 12.71 29.11 1.69
C LEU A 224 11.87 29.57 0.48
N GLU A 225 11.92 30.86 0.11
CA GLU A 225 11.43 31.41 -1.17
C GLU A 225 12.49 31.35 -2.30
#